data_AF-A0A3D2SED2-F1
#
_entry.id   AF-A0A3D2SED2-F1
#
_cell.length_a   1.000
_cell.length_b   1.000
_cell.length_c   1.000
_cell.angle_alpha   90.00
_cell.angle_beta   90.00
_cell.angle_gamma   90.00
#
_symmetry.space_group_name_H-M   'P 1'
#
loop_
_entity.id
_entity.type
_entity.pdbx_description
1 polymer ?
#
loop_
_entity_poly.entity_id
_entity_poly.type
_entity_poly.pdbx_seq_one_letter_code
_entity_poly.pdbx_strand_id
1 'polypeptide(L)'
;MKKLVLLFLVWLGCGVNAFSQSDPVLLRVNGEVVTRSEFEYSFHKNNSMAMLEKKTPEEFLDLYIDYKLKVSAARSAGMDTTQSFKEELASYRRFLAKSYLTDTAAEEEQARKLYDDMKNSVSVSQVQVMHIFKYLPQNASAAAIRNASSKMDSIYRLLRN
;
A
#
# COMPACT_ATOMS: atom_id res chain seq x y z
N MET A 1 -6.49 -51.18 -15.28
CA MET A 1 -7.69 -50.46 -15.79
C MET A 1 -8.64 -50.03 -14.69
N LYS A 2 -9.11 -50.92 -13.80
CA LYS A 2 -10.02 -50.57 -12.68
C LYS A 2 -9.53 -49.44 -11.76
N LYS A 3 -8.23 -49.41 -11.46
CA LYS A 3 -7.59 -48.34 -10.65
C LYS A 3 -7.52 -46.98 -11.36
N LEU A 4 -7.40 -46.98 -12.69
CA LEU A 4 -7.37 -45.75 -13.50
C LEU A 4 -8.77 -45.15 -13.64
N VAL A 5 -9.80 -46.00 -13.77
CA VAL A 5 -11.20 -45.60 -13.79
C VAL A 5 -11.63 -45.01 -12.44
N LEU A 6 -11.18 -45.57 -11.32
CA LEU A 6 -11.44 -45.02 -9.99
C LEU A 6 -10.81 -43.63 -9.79
N LEU A 7 -9.58 -43.42 -10.28
CA LEU A 7 -8.90 -42.12 -10.22
C LEU A 7 -9.62 -41.05 -11.06
N PHE A 8 -10.17 -41.44 -12.22
CA PHE A 8 -10.93 -40.53 -13.08
C PHE A 8 -12.30 -40.15 -12.47
N LEU A 9 -12.95 -41.08 -11.76
CA LEU A 9 -14.22 -40.86 -11.07
C LEU A 9 -14.09 -39.95 -9.84
N VAL A 10 -12.97 -40.05 -9.12
CA VAL A 10 -12.64 -39.14 -8.00
C VAL A 10 -12.33 -37.73 -8.50
N TRP A 11 -11.67 -37.61 -9.66
CA TRP A 11 -11.37 -36.31 -10.27
C TRP A 11 -12.62 -35.60 -10.81
N LEU A 12 -13.60 -36.36 -11.35
CA LEU A 12 -14.90 -35.82 -11.75
C LEU A 12 -15.75 -35.34 -10.55
N GLY A 13 -15.63 -35.99 -9.40
CA GLY A 13 -16.38 -35.65 -8.18
C GLY A 13 -15.89 -34.38 -7.47
N CYS A 14 -14.65 -33.97 -7.68
CA CYS A 14 -14.10 -32.74 -7.09
C CYS A 14 -14.45 -31.47 -7.90
N GLY A 15 -14.90 -31.59 -9.15
CA GLY A 15 -15.19 -30.45 -10.03
C GLY A 15 -16.50 -29.71 -9.75
N VAL A 16 -17.38 -30.24 -8.90
CA VAL A 16 -18.74 -29.68 -8.67
C VAL A 16 -18.90 -28.88 -7.37
N ASN A 17 -17.84 -28.73 -6.56
CA ASN A 17 -17.88 -27.89 -5.36
C ASN A 17 -17.39 -26.46 -5.60
N ALA A 18 -17.57 -25.92 -6.81
CA ALA A 18 -17.57 -24.48 -7.02
C ALA A 18 -18.95 -23.90 -6.63
N PHE A 19 -19.38 -24.16 -5.39
CA PHE A 19 -20.52 -23.45 -4.83
C PHE A 19 -20.09 -22.00 -4.61
N SER A 20 -20.50 -21.11 -5.51
CA SER A 20 -20.59 -19.69 -5.23
C SER A 20 -21.40 -19.53 -3.94
N GLN A 21 -20.76 -19.21 -2.81
CA GLN A 21 -21.49 -18.80 -1.61
C GLN A 21 -22.36 -17.60 -2.01
N SER A 22 -23.68 -17.79 -2.07
CA SER A 22 -24.60 -16.68 -2.28
C SER A 22 -24.42 -15.71 -1.12
N ASP A 23 -24.05 -14.47 -1.42
CA ASP A 23 -23.97 -13.41 -0.41
C ASP A 23 -25.36 -12.80 -0.24
N PRO A 24 -26.10 -13.16 0.82
CA PRO A 24 -27.49 -12.76 0.95
C PRO A 24 -27.60 -11.26 1.23
N VAL A 25 -28.71 -10.67 0.79
CA VAL A 25 -29.09 -9.32 1.23
C VAL A 25 -29.42 -9.39 2.71
N LEU A 26 -28.67 -8.63 3.51
CA LEU A 26 -28.87 -8.55 4.96
C LEU A 26 -29.91 -7.47 5.29
N LEU A 27 -29.77 -6.28 4.69
CA LEU A 27 -30.70 -5.18 4.88
C LEU A 27 -30.70 -4.24 3.66
N ARG A 28 -31.66 -3.31 3.65
CA ARG A 28 -31.71 -2.20 2.68
C ARG A 28 -31.76 -0.88 3.44
N VAL A 29 -30.84 0.04 3.12
CA VAL A 29 -30.78 1.37 3.74
C VAL A 29 -30.99 2.41 2.65
N ASN A 30 -32.06 3.19 2.75
CA ASN A 30 -32.45 4.17 1.73
C ASN A 30 -32.51 3.59 0.30
N GLY A 31 -32.99 2.35 0.17
CA GLY A 31 -33.08 1.64 -1.12
C GLY A 31 -31.78 0.96 -1.58
N GLU A 32 -30.62 1.31 -1.01
CA GLU A 32 -29.35 0.63 -1.29
C GLU A 32 -29.32 -0.75 -0.62
N VAL A 33 -28.88 -1.76 -1.38
CA VAL A 33 -28.68 -3.13 -0.87
C VAL A 33 -27.41 -3.19 -0.04
N VAL A 34 -27.50 -3.77 1.15
CA VAL A 34 -26.35 -4.16 1.97
C VAL A 34 -26.35 -5.68 2.09
N THR A 35 -25.26 -6.30 1.67
CA THR A 35 -25.09 -7.76 1.78
C THR A 35 -24.51 -8.15 3.13
N ARG A 36 -24.61 -9.44 3.48
CA ARG A 36 -24.01 -9.96 4.72
C ARG A 36 -22.50 -9.70 4.73
N SER A 37 -21.80 -9.96 3.62
CA SER A 37 -20.34 -9.81 3.58
C SER A 37 -19.87 -8.35 3.75
N GLU A 38 -20.60 -7.37 3.20
CA GLU A 38 -20.31 -5.95 3.39
C GLU A 38 -20.43 -5.53 4.86
N PHE A 39 -21.51 -5.98 5.51
CA PHE A 39 -21.74 -5.71 6.93
C PHE A 39 -20.68 -6.37 7.81
N GLU A 40 -20.40 -7.65 7.60
CA GLU A 40 -19.37 -8.40 8.34
C GLU A 40 -17.99 -7.76 8.20
N TYR A 41 -17.60 -7.37 6.98
CA TYR A 41 -16.34 -6.66 6.74
C TYR A 41 -16.26 -5.37 7.57
N SER A 42 -17.32 -4.57 7.55
CA SER A 42 -17.39 -3.29 8.26
C SER A 42 -17.35 -3.50 9.79
N PHE A 43 -18.09 -4.49 10.28
CA PHE A 43 -18.13 -4.90 11.68
C PHE A 43 -16.76 -5.35 12.19
N HIS A 44 -16.13 -6.30 11.49
CA HIS A 44 -14.83 -6.83 11.90
C HIS A 44 -13.74 -5.76 11.83
N LYS A 45 -13.78 -4.90 10.81
CA LYS A 45 -12.87 -3.76 10.72
C LYS A 45 -13.03 -2.82 11.91
N ASN A 46 -14.25 -2.47 12.30
CA ASN A 46 -14.52 -1.64 13.48
C ASN A 46 -13.97 -2.29 14.75
N ASN A 47 -14.26 -3.58 14.97
CA ASN A 47 -13.84 -4.30 16.18
C ASN A 47 -12.34 -4.67 16.22
N SER A 48 -11.62 -4.58 15.10
CA SER A 48 -10.17 -4.72 15.05
C SER A 48 -9.41 -3.46 15.52
N MET A 49 -10.09 -2.32 15.61
CA MET A 49 -9.46 -1.07 16.07
C MET A 49 -9.31 -1.09 17.59
N ALA A 50 -8.07 -1.13 18.07
CA ALA A 50 -7.75 -1.30 19.50
C ALA A 50 -8.32 -0.19 20.42
N MET A 51 -8.67 0.96 19.86
CA MET A 51 -9.22 2.11 20.61
C MET A 51 -10.74 2.12 20.71
N LEU A 52 -11.44 1.18 20.08
CA LEU A 52 -12.90 1.11 20.12
C LEU A 52 -13.36 0.00 21.04
N GLU A 53 -14.43 0.27 21.77
CA GLU A 53 -15.18 -0.77 22.47
C GLU A 53 -15.72 -1.77 21.44
N LYS A 54 -15.46 -3.06 21.67
CA LYS A 54 -15.96 -4.13 20.81
C LYS A 54 -17.46 -4.25 20.98
N LYS A 55 -18.19 -4.20 19.88
CA LYS A 55 -19.65 -4.33 19.87
C LYS A 55 -20.08 -5.71 19.41
N THR A 56 -21.25 -6.17 19.83
CA THR A 56 -21.89 -7.32 19.18
C THR A 56 -22.42 -6.91 17.79
N PRO A 57 -22.72 -7.87 16.90
CA PRO A 57 -23.32 -7.55 15.60
C PRO A 57 -24.60 -6.71 15.71
N GLU A 58 -25.44 -7.00 16.70
CA GLU A 58 -26.71 -6.30 16.95
C GLU A 58 -26.46 -4.85 17.38
N GLU A 59 -25.52 -4.61 18.30
CA GLU A 59 -25.16 -3.27 18.75
C GLU A 59 -24.49 -2.42 17.64
N PHE A 60 -23.77 -3.08 16.71
CA PHE A 60 -23.14 -2.39 15.59
C PHE A 60 -24.14 -2.05 14.47
N LEU A 61 -25.26 -2.78 14.37
CA LEU A 61 -26.23 -2.62 13.29
C LEU A 61 -26.78 -1.19 13.20
N ASP A 62 -27.19 -0.62 14.33
CA ASP A 62 -27.75 0.75 14.36
C ASP A 62 -26.72 1.79 13.93
N LEU A 63 -25.47 1.67 14.42
CA LEU A 63 -24.37 2.55 14.04
C LEU A 63 -24.06 2.47 12.54
N TYR A 64 -24.12 1.26 12.00
CA TYR A 64 -23.90 1.02 10.58
C TYR A 64 -25.01 1.61 9.72
N ILE A 65 -26.28 1.48 10.13
CA ILE A 65 -27.42 2.11 9.45
C ILE A 65 -27.28 3.63 9.44
N ASP A 66 -27.01 4.23 10.61
CA ASP A 66 -26.79 5.67 10.74
C ASP A 66 -25.64 6.16 9.86
N TYR A 67 -24.54 5.41 9.81
CA TYR A 67 -23.41 5.69 8.94
C TYR A 67 -23.84 5.70 7.46
N LYS A 68 -24.54 4.66 6.98
CA LYS A 68 -25.00 4.57 5.59
C LYS A 68 -25.97 5.69 5.23
N LEU A 69 -26.87 6.06 6.15
CA LEU A 69 -27.78 7.21 5.97
C LEU A 69 -27.01 8.53 5.83
N LYS A 70 -26.01 8.78 6.68
CA LYS A 70 -25.15 9.97 6.59
C LYS A 70 -24.40 10.04 5.27
N VAL A 71 -23.85 8.91 4.81
CA VAL A 71 -23.18 8.82 3.50
C VAL A 71 -24.15 9.12 2.35
N SER A 72 -25.35 8.55 2.39
CA SER A 72 -26.39 8.78 1.38
C SER A 72 -26.80 10.26 1.31
N ALA A 73 -26.99 10.90 2.47
CA ALA A 73 -27.29 12.32 2.56
C ALA A 73 -26.14 13.19 2.02
N ALA A 74 -24.89 12.88 2.37
CA ALA A 74 -23.72 13.62 1.90
C ALA A 74 -23.54 13.54 0.37
N ARG A 75 -23.75 12.36 -0.23
CA ARG A 75 -23.76 12.18 -1.70
C ARG A 75 -24.89 12.96 -2.35
N SER A 76 -26.09 12.94 -1.77
CA SER A 76 -27.23 13.70 -2.27
C SER A 76 -26.98 15.21 -2.23
N ALA A 77 -26.20 15.67 -1.25
CA ALA A 77 -25.73 17.06 -1.15
C ALA A 77 -24.51 17.37 -2.06
N GLY A 78 -24.02 16.40 -2.83
CA GLY A 78 -22.89 16.56 -3.76
C GLY A 78 -21.53 16.74 -3.08
N MET A 79 -21.37 16.39 -1.80
CA MET A 79 -20.12 16.59 -1.05
C MET A 79 -18.94 15.80 -1.66
N ASP A 80 -19.23 14.64 -2.26
CA ASP A 80 -18.29 13.79 -2.98
C ASP A 80 -17.81 14.39 -4.32
N THR A 81 -18.43 15.47 -4.79
CA THR A 81 -18.07 16.15 -6.04
C THR A 81 -17.18 17.38 -5.83
N THR A 82 -17.02 17.81 -4.57
CA THR A 82 -16.20 18.96 -4.19
C THR A 82 -14.73 18.75 -4.57
N GLN A 83 -14.03 19.85 -4.84
CA GLN A 83 -12.61 19.78 -5.22
C GLN A 83 -11.74 19.21 -4.09
N SER A 84 -11.99 19.63 -2.86
CA SER A 84 -11.29 19.13 -1.67
C SER A 84 -11.44 17.62 -1.50
N PHE A 85 -12.66 17.08 -1.67
CA PHE A 85 -12.89 15.64 -1.58
C PHE A 85 -12.15 14.87 -2.69
N LYS A 86 -12.16 15.39 -3.93
CA LYS A 86 -11.44 14.76 -5.06
C LYS A 86 -9.94 14.72 -4.82
N GLU A 87 -9.36 15.79 -4.28
CA GLU A 87 -7.93 15.87 -3.96
C GLU A 87 -7.53 14.91 -2.84
N GLU A 88 -8.34 14.83 -1.78
CA GLU A 88 -8.14 13.90 -0.69
C GLU A 88 -8.25 12.43 -1.16
N LEU A 89 -9.31 12.10 -1.92
CA LEU A 89 -9.49 10.77 -2.50
C LEU A 89 -8.34 10.40 -3.44
N ALA A 90 -7.86 11.33 -4.26
CA ALA A 90 -6.70 11.11 -5.13
C ALA A 90 -5.43 10.82 -4.31
N SER A 91 -5.26 11.49 -3.17
CA SER A 91 -4.13 11.25 -2.26
C SER A 91 -4.19 9.85 -1.66
N TYR A 92 -5.35 9.44 -1.12
CA TYR A 92 -5.53 8.07 -0.61
C TYR A 92 -5.27 7.01 -1.67
N ARG A 93 -5.74 7.21 -2.91
CA ARG A 93 -5.47 6.29 -4.03
C ARG A 93 -3.98 6.17 -4.32
N ARG A 94 -3.23 7.26 -4.31
CA ARG A 94 -1.77 7.23 -4.50
C ARG A 94 -1.06 6.45 -3.38
N PHE A 95 -1.46 6.67 -2.12
CA PHE A 95 -0.88 5.93 -0.99
C PHE A 95 -1.14 4.44 -1.07
N LEU A 96 -2.38 4.04 -1.38
CA LEU A 96 -2.74 2.63 -1.53
C LEU A 96 -2.04 2.00 -2.74
N ALA A 97 -1.94 2.71 -3.86
CA ALA A 97 -1.26 2.20 -5.06
C ALA A 97 0.24 1.96 -4.81
N LYS A 98 0.88 2.80 -4.00
CA LYS A 98 2.32 2.69 -3.71
C LYS A 98 2.71 1.30 -3.23
N SER A 99 1.97 0.70 -2.29
CA SER A 99 2.30 -0.63 -1.77
C SER A 99 2.18 -1.76 -2.81
N TYR A 100 1.40 -1.55 -3.88
CA TYR A 100 1.28 -2.51 -4.98
C TYR A 100 2.31 -2.28 -6.10
N LEU A 101 2.89 -1.08 -6.16
CA LEU A 101 3.87 -0.69 -7.19
C LEU A 101 5.31 -0.81 -6.69
N THR A 102 5.51 -1.02 -5.39
CA THR A 102 6.82 -1.27 -4.80
C THR A 102 7.14 -2.77 -4.86
N ASP A 103 8.29 -3.10 -5.44
CA ASP A 103 8.86 -4.45 -5.36
C ASP A 103 9.50 -4.65 -3.98
N THR A 104 8.69 -5.14 -3.04
CA THR A 104 9.12 -5.36 -1.66
C THR A 104 10.19 -6.44 -1.54
N ALA A 105 10.25 -7.37 -2.50
CA ALA A 105 11.28 -8.41 -2.50
C ALA A 105 12.65 -7.82 -2.88
N ALA A 106 12.69 -6.96 -3.90
CA ALA A 106 13.90 -6.26 -4.29
C ALA A 106 14.41 -5.29 -3.20
N GLU A 107 13.51 -4.55 -2.54
CA GLU A 107 13.87 -3.69 -1.40
C GLU A 107 14.49 -4.50 -0.26
N GLU A 108 13.88 -5.62 0.10
CA GLU A 108 14.34 -6.50 1.18
C GLU A 108 15.67 -7.21 0.84
N GLU A 109 15.86 -7.63 -0.42
CA GLU A 109 17.13 -8.18 -0.88
C GLU A 109 18.27 -7.16 -0.71
N GLN A 110 18.04 -5.92 -1.15
CA GLN A 110 19.03 -4.85 -1.03
C GLN A 110 19.30 -4.47 0.43
N ALA A 111 18.27 -4.48 1.28
CA ALA A 111 18.43 -4.23 2.72
C ALA A 111 19.29 -5.30 3.39
N ARG A 112 19.08 -6.59 3.07
CA ARG A 112 19.92 -7.69 3.58
C ARG A 112 21.35 -7.58 3.09
N LYS A 113 21.55 -7.28 1.81
CA LYS A 113 22.88 -7.10 1.24
C LYS A 113 23.64 -6.01 1.99
N LEU A 114 23.01 -4.86 2.22
CA LEU A 114 23.62 -3.77 3.00
C LEU A 114 23.94 -4.20 4.43
N TYR A 115 23.04 -4.94 5.08
CA TYR A 115 23.26 -5.46 6.43
C TYR A 115 24.46 -6.42 6.49
N ASP A 116 24.55 -7.37 5.56
CA ASP A 116 25.65 -8.34 5.49
C ASP A 116 26.98 -7.64 5.15
N ASP A 117 26.96 -6.67 4.23
CA ASP A 117 28.12 -5.83 3.91
C ASP A 117 28.61 -5.09 5.16
N MET A 118 27.70 -4.47 5.94
CA MET A 118 28.02 -3.78 7.19
C MET A 118 28.60 -4.71 8.26
N LYS A 119 28.07 -5.94 8.37
CA LYS A 119 28.58 -6.95 9.31
C LYS A 119 30.00 -7.39 8.95
N ASN A 120 30.32 -7.43 7.67
CA ASN A 120 31.65 -7.80 7.16
C ASN A 120 32.62 -6.61 7.13
N SER A 121 32.14 -5.37 7.10
CA SER A 121 32.94 -4.15 7.01
C SER A 121 33.46 -3.63 8.36
N VAL A 122 33.63 -4.48 9.38
CA VAL A 122 34.19 -4.10 10.69
C VAL A 122 35.71 -3.88 10.56
N SER A 123 36.10 -2.83 9.85
CA SER A 123 37.41 -2.20 9.94
C SER A 123 37.22 -0.89 10.69
N VAL A 124 37.62 -0.88 11.96
CA VAL A 124 37.37 0.21 12.91
C VAL A 124 38.46 1.29 12.80
N SER A 125 38.78 1.72 11.58
CA SER A 125 39.60 2.92 11.37
C SER A 125 38.68 4.13 11.28
N GLN A 126 38.60 4.91 12.36
CA GLN A 126 37.98 6.22 12.29
C GLN A 126 38.85 7.14 11.44
N VAL A 127 38.27 7.73 10.40
CA VAL A 127 38.94 8.70 9.53
C VAL A 127 38.20 10.02 9.67
N GLN A 128 38.92 11.12 9.89
CA GLN A 128 38.34 12.45 9.83
C GLN A 128 38.26 12.88 8.36
N VAL A 129 37.05 13.11 7.87
CA VAL A 129 36.81 13.50 6.47
C VAL A 129 36.31 14.93 6.40
N MET A 130 36.83 15.71 5.46
CA MET A 130 36.30 17.02 5.07
C MET A 130 35.79 16.94 3.63
N HIS A 131 34.62 17.53 3.38
CA HIS A 131 33.96 17.45 2.07
C HIS A 131 33.76 18.85 1.48
N ILE A 132 34.01 18.99 0.17
CA ILE A 132 33.67 20.18 -0.60
C ILE A 132 32.64 19.76 -1.65
N PHE A 133 31.46 20.38 -1.61
CA PHE A 133 30.39 20.12 -2.58
C PHE A 133 30.12 21.35 -3.45
N LYS A 134 29.81 21.11 -4.72
CA LYS A 134 29.28 22.13 -5.63
C LYS A 134 27.84 21.77 -6.00
N TYR A 135 26.90 22.60 -5.56
CA TYR A 135 25.49 22.44 -5.92
C TYR A 135 25.28 22.54 -7.44
N LEU A 136 24.42 21.65 -7.95
CA LEU A 136 23.85 21.67 -9.29
C LEU A 136 22.35 21.34 -9.21
N PRO A 137 21.48 22.04 -9.94
CA PRO A 137 20.08 21.67 -10.03
C PRO A 137 19.90 20.37 -10.81
N GLN A 138 18.82 19.62 -10.56
CA GLN A 138 18.55 18.33 -11.23
C GLN A 138 18.48 18.44 -12.76
N ASN A 139 18.06 19.59 -13.29
CA ASN A 139 17.98 19.87 -14.72
C ASN A 139 19.19 20.65 -15.27
N ALA A 140 20.35 20.57 -14.60
CA ALA A 140 21.56 21.24 -15.06
C ALA A 140 21.94 20.83 -16.49
N SER A 141 22.33 21.80 -17.31
CA SER A 141 22.77 21.54 -18.68
C SER A 141 24.11 20.78 -18.70
N ALA A 142 24.37 20.04 -19.77
CA ALA A 142 25.64 19.33 -19.96
C ALA A 142 26.86 20.27 -19.87
N ALA A 143 26.71 21.53 -20.32
CA ALA A 143 27.75 22.54 -20.18
C ALA A 143 27.99 22.95 -18.72
N ALA A 144 26.91 23.15 -17.94
CA ALA A 144 27.01 23.47 -16.52
C ALA A 144 27.67 22.33 -15.72
N ILE A 145 27.33 21.08 -16.03
CA ILE A 145 27.95 19.89 -15.44
C ILE A 145 29.46 19.87 -15.76
N ARG A 146 29.84 20.00 -17.04
CA ARG A 146 31.26 20.02 -17.44
C ARG A 146 32.05 21.12 -16.73
N ASN A 147 31.52 22.33 -16.66
CA ASN A 147 32.18 23.45 -15.99
C ASN A 147 32.35 23.19 -14.48
N ALA A 148 31.34 22.63 -13.83
CA ALA A 148 31.42 22.26 -12.42
C ALA A 148 32.46 21.15 -12.19
N SER A 149 32.49 20.12 -13.04
CA SER A 149 33.50 19.06 -12.99
C SER A 149 34.91 19.62 -13.15
N SER A 150 35.18 20.42 -14.18
CA SER A 150 36.51 21.02 -14.39
C SER A 150 36.96 21.88 -13.21
N LYS A 151 36.02 22.59 -12.56
CA LYS A 151 36.32 23.37 -11.36
C LYS A 151 36.64 22.48 -10.16
N MET A 152 35.86 21.42 -9.92
CA MET A 152 36.12 20.46 -8.85
C MET A 152 37.46 19.72 -9.06
N ASP A 153 37.80 19.37 -10.30
CA ASP A 153 39.10 18.76 -10.63
C ASP A 153 40.27 19.71 -10.36
N SER A 154 40.07 21.02 -10.58
CA SER A 154 41.07 22.04 -10.24
C SER A 154 41.27 22.15 -8.72
N ILE A 155 40.18 22.12 -7.94
CA ILE A 155 40.24 22.15 -6.47
C ILE A 155 40.93 20.88 -5.96
N TYR A 156 40.56 19.71 -6.50
CA TYR A 156 41.18 18.44 -6.13
C TYR A 156 42.69 18.43 -6.37
N ARG A 157 43.13 18.93 -7.54
CA ARG A 157 44.56 19.06 -7.86
C ARG A 157 45.31 20.00 -6.90
N LEU A 158 44.68 21.10 -6.50
CA LEU A 158 45.28 22.03 -5.53
C LEU A 158 45.44 21.40 -4.14
N LEU A 159 44.48 20.59 -3.70
CA LEU A 159 44.50 19.93 -2.38
C LEU A 159 45.43 18.71 -2.32
N ARG A 160 45.93 18.22 -3.46
CA ARG A 160 46.82 17.06 -3.55
C ARG A 160 48.30 17.43 -3.38
N ASN A 161 48.64 18.71 -3.54
CA ASN A 161 49.97 19.28 -3.35
C ASN A 161 50.05 19.98 -1.99
#